data_AF-A0A3P7GEI3-F1
#
_entry.id   AF-A0A3P7GEI3-F1
#
_cell.length_a   1.000
_cell.length_b   1.000
_cell.length_c   1.000
_cell.angle_alpha   90.00
_cell.angle_beta   90.00
_cell.angle_gamma   90.00
#
_symmetry.space_group_name_H-M   'P 1'
#
loop_
_entity.id
_entity.type
_entity.pdbx_description
1 polymer ?
#
loop_
_entity_poly.entity_id
_entity_poly.type
_entity_poly.pdbx_seq_one_letter_code
_entity_poly.pdbx_strand_id
1 'polypeptide(L)'
;MEDICVRWITKNLNQVITKCSDCIEPKYVWRFPYPDCRIVARPAEKILLKLCKRQILRDDYLSLFSVKYVDLVSPVLRDVSVSPSTLRVLRDFKLYNLTATSLKQTSLNSLISCLSEASAESLVSLNVTNTAIEENKLPVIISLGRLKNLQALNVSRTKFTTECLQNAVKLLPRLRYLNISRTNINNISALLDLRDTLTGLIMHRLNLDSRQVLERVLSTVLELKELRVLDVSSASDRDKPRLPAVDRLCAPGALPHLTHFDICGNQFSLKLSDVRNFIANHPNLEFLGLAAWPSRQNHELEGIYQLSLKYPNITMLGDRGEKPLLNTLTRNKDRRIYLQNAFHNIFEETISREWLNPDLLAAVLRVMRLHMNKQDMILAGTAVVYNLTRGEQSAYLPLELLNRAVSITLMSIEHHQGQVQLLKNCFLTLCSDNVLHRAQFSCKRCCELVFRSLIKFNDIHMKRMGVAIISILAA
;
A
#
# COMPACT_ATOMS: atom_id res chain seq x y z
N MET A 1 28.00 1.61 -3.48
CA MET A 1 28.33 2.31 -4.75
C MET A 1 27.17 2.26 -5.76
N GLU A 2 26.62 1.08 -6.09
CA GLU A 2 25.51 0.89 -7.05
C GLU A 2 24.36 1.90 -6.91
N ASP A 3 23.77 2.05 -5.72
CA ASP A 3 22.63 2.95 -5.51
C ASP A 3 22.95 4.43 -5.71
N ILE A 4 24.21 4.82 -5.57
CA ILE A 4 24.70 6.18 -5.85
C ILE A 4 24.76 6.36 -7.37
N CYS A 5 25.37 5.42 -8.10
CA CYS A 5 25.44 5.43 -9.56
C CYS A 5 24.04 5.47 -10.20
N VAL A 6 23.15 4.59 -9.76
CA VAL A 6 21.76 4.58 -10.25
C VAL A 6 21.07 5.92 -9.96
N ARG A 7 21.25 6.50 -8.76
CA ARG A 7 20.68 7.83 -8.44
C ARG A 7 21.24 8.91 -9.36
N TRP A 8 22.54 8.90 -9.64
CA TRP A 8 23.20 9.88 -10.50
C TRP A 8 22.72 9.74 -11.95
N ILE A 9 22.71 8.52 -12.50
CA ILE A 9 22.21 8.22 -13.86
C ILE A 9 20.78 8.70 -14.03
N THR A 10 19.87 8.36 -13.12
CA THR A 10 18.46 8.80 -13.24
C THR A 10 18.32 10.33 -13.14
N LYS A 11 19.19 11.03 -12.40
CA LYS A 11 19.19 12.51 -12.30
C LYS A 11 19.78 13.17 -13.55
N ASN A 12 20.77 12.55 -14.16
CA ASN A 12 21.54 13.12 -15.26
C ASN A 12 21.31 12.34 -16.57
N LEU A 13 20.12 11.77 -16.76
CA LEU A 13 19.84 10.83 -17.86
C LEU A 13 20.23 11.41 -19.24
N ASN A 14 19.90 12.69 -19.49
CA ASN A 14 20.20 13.37 -20.75
C ASN A 14 21.71 13.52 -21.04
N GLN A 15 22.58 13.40 -20.04
CA GLN A 15 24.04 13.44 -20.23
C GLN A 15 24.58 12.10 -20.73
N VAL A 16 23.89 11.00 -20.38
CA VAL A 16 24.32 9.62 -20.66
C VAL A 16 23.51 8.92 -21.74
N ILE A 17 22.62 9.64 -22.42
CA ILE A 17 21.87 9.14 -23.58
C ILE A 17 21.98 10.11 -24.76
N THR A 18 21.76 9.61 -25.97
CA THR A 18 21.60 10.44 -27.17
C THR A 18 20.37 9.98 -27.95
N LYS A 19 19.74 10.91 -28.66
CA LYS A 19 18.67 10.57 -29.60
C LYS A 19 19.28 9.95 -30.85
N CYS A 20 18.73 8.83 -31.32
CA CYS A 20 19.10 8.23 -32.60
C CYS A 20 18.70 9.19 -33.73
N SER A 21 19.67 9.62 -34.55
CA SER A 21 19.44 10.50 -35.70
C SER A 21 18.85 9.75 -36.90
N ASP A 22 19.17 8.47 -37.04
CA ASP A 22 18.95 7.70 -38.28
C ASP A 22 17.75 6.73 -38.16
N CYS A 23 17.03 6.78 -37.05
CA CYS A 23 15.91 5.91 -36.76
C CYS A 23 14.59 6.51 -37.28
N ILE A 24 13.80 5.74 -38.02
CA ILE A 24 12.46 6.12 -38.51
C ILE A 24 11.54 6.52 -37.35
N GLU A 25 11.67 5.84 -36.21
CA GLU A 25 10.97 6.17 -34.97
C GLU A 25 11.94 6.82 -33.97
N PRO A 26 11.50 7.83 -33.20
CA PRO A 26 12.34 8.47 -32.20
C PRO A 26 12.73 7.47 -31.10
N LYS A 27 14.04 7.24 -30.95
CA LYS A 27 14.61 6.31 -29.95
C LYS A 27 15.82 6.94 -29.27
N TYR A 28 16.05 6.56 -28.01
CA TYR A 28 17.25 6.93 -27.27
C TYR A 28 18.21 5.75 -27.14
N VAL A 29 19.50 6.04 -27.18
CA VAL A 29 20.58 5.06 -26.98
C VAL A 29 21.53 5.53 -25.90
N TRP A 30 22.15 4.59 -25.18
CA TRP A 30 23.15 4.90 -24.17
C TRP A 30 24.43 5.45 -24.79
N ARG A 31 25.03 6.43 -24.11
CA ARG A 31 26.40 6.88 -24.35
C ARG A 31 27.32 6.13 -23.40
N PHE A 32 27.68 4.91 -23.78
CA PHE A 32 28.67 4.16 -23.03
C PHE A 32 30.09 4.60 -23.38
N PRO A 33 31.03 4.54 -22.42
CA PRO A 33 32.43 4.82 -22.68
C PRO A 33 33.08 3.79 -23.62
N TYR A 34 32.51 2.57 -23.70
CA TYR A 34 33.01 1.48 -24.55
C TYR A 34 31.85 0.81 -25.33
N PRO A 35 32.10 0.31 -26.56
CA PRO A 35 31.06 -0.28 -27.42
C PRO A 35 30.33 -1.48 -26.81
N ASP A 36 31.03 -2.35 -26.07
CA ASP A 36 30.49 -3.59 -25.52
C ASP A 36 30.00 -3.47 -24.07
N CYS A 37 29.93 -2.24 -23.56
CA CYS A 37 29.46 -2.00 -22.21
C CYS A 37 27.95 -2.31 -22.10
N ARG A 38 27.60 -3.12 -21.10
CA ARG A 38 26.21 -3.46 -20.76
C ARG A 38 25.93 -3.21 -19.28
N ILE A 39 24.70 -2.83 -18.98
CA ILE A 39 24.23 -2.68 -17.60
C ILE A 39 23.60 -4.00 -17.18
N VAL A 40 24.23 -4.69 -16.23
CA VAL A 40 23.69 -5.95 -15.68
C VAL A 40 22.31 -5.75 -15.01
N ALA A 41 21.58 -6.84 -14.82
CA ALA A 41 20.14 -6.80 -14.52
C ALA A 41 19.74 -5.94 -13.32
N ARG A 42 20.41 -6.11 -12.18
CA ARG A 42 20.02 -5.44 -10.93
C ARG A 42 20.11 -3.90 -11.04
N PRO A 43 21.21 -3.28 -11.49
CA PRO A 43 21.26 -1.84 -11.76
C PRO A 43 20.26 -1.40 -12.85
N ALA A 44 20.10 -2.14 -13.95
CA ALA A 44 19.19 -1.80 -15.03
C ALA A 44 17.73 -1.71 -14.54
N GLU A 45 17.28 -2.71 -13.79
CA GLU A 45 15.94 -2.75 -13.20
C GLU A 45 15.71 -1.62 -12.19
N LYS A 46 16.74 -1.26 -11.40
CA LYS A 46 16.67 -0.10 -10.49
C LYS A 46 16.58 1.22 -11.26
N ILE A 47 17.29 1.37 -12.38
CA ILE A 47 17.19 2.55 -13.26
C ILE A 47 15.77 2.62 -13.83
N LEU A 48 15.27 1.53 -14.43
CA LEU A 48 13.92 1.42 -14.99
C LEU A 48 12.87 1.84 -13.96
N LEU A 49 12.90 1.25 -12.76
CA LEU A 49 11.96 1.57 -11.68
C LEU A 49 12.01 3.05 -11.26
N LYS A 50 13.20 3.65 -11.20
CA LYS A 50 13.33 5.08 -10.85
C LYS A 50 12.80 5.99 -11.96
N LEU A 51 12.97 5.63 -13.23
CA LEU A 51 12.38 6.37 -14.34
C LEU A 51 10.85 6.28 -14.33
N CYS A 52 10.27 5.10 -14.04
CA CYS A 52 8.85 4.92 -13.80
C CYS A 52 8.35 5.84 -12.66
N LYS A 53 9.01 5.81 -11.50
CA LYS A 53 8.64 6.64 -10.33
C LYS A 53 8.69 8.14 -10.58
N ARG A 54 9.54 8.58 -11.52
CA ARG A 54 9.66 9.99 -11.92
C ARG A 54 8.71 10.38 -13.05
N GLN A 55 7.94 9.43 -13.59
CA GLN A 55 7.07 9.63 -14.76
C GLN A 55 7.80 10.17 -16.00
N ILE A 56 9.08 9.79 -16.16
CA ILE A 56 9.91 10.19 -17.30
C ILE A 56 9.84 9.14 -18.43
N LEU A 57 9.63 7.87 -18.06
CA LEU A 57 9.64 6.77 -19.03
C LEU A 57 8.45 6.88 -20.00
N ARG A 58 8.79 7.04 -21.29
CA ARG A 58 7.90 7.06 -22.46
C ARG A 58 8.38 6.06 -23.50
N ASP A 59 7.62 5.87 -24.57
CA ASP A 59 7.92 4.87 -25.61
C ASP A 59 9.35 5.00 -26.19
N ASP A 60 9.79 6.22 -26.46
CA ASP A 60 11.13 6.52 -26.99
C ASP A 60 12.29 6.10 -26.05
N TYR A 61 12.03 6.00 -24.74
CA TYR A 61 13.04 5.60 -23.74
C TYR A 61 13.16 4.09 -23.53
N LEU A 62 12.16 3.28 -23.90
CA LEU A 62 12.22 1.84 -23.66
C LEU A 62 13.31 1.14 -24.49
N SER A 63 13.72 1.75 -25.59
CA SER A 63 14.88 1.29 -26.40
C SER A 63 16.20 1.27 -25.61
N LEU A 64 16.33 2.08 -24.55
CA LEU A 64 17.46 2.05 -23.61
C LEU A 64 17.53 0.73 -22.84
N PHE A 65 16.44 -0.04 -22.77
CA PHE A 65 16.34 -1.31 -22.06
C PHE A 65 16.27 -2.50 -23.01
N SER A 66 16.79 -2.36 -24.23
CA SER A 66 16.98 -3.47 -25.15
C SER A 66 18.15 -4.36 -24.74
N VAL A 67 18.13 -5.60 -25.22
CA VAL A 67 19.19 -6.60 -24.96
C VAL A 67 20.57 -6.15 -25.45
N LYS A 68 20.65 -5.11 -26.29
CA LYS A 68 21.92 -4.49 -26.67
C LYS A 68 22.63 -3.83 -25.48
N TYR A 69 21.87 -3.21 -24.58
CA TYR A 69 22.42 -2.31 -23.56
C TYR A 69 22.29 -2.84 -22.13
N VAL A 70 21.31 -3.71 -21.88
CA VAL A 70 21.01 -4.16 -20.51
C VAL A 70 20.70 -5.65 -20.48
N ASP A 71 20.79 -6.23 -19.29
CA ASP A 71 20.12 -7.48 -18.95
C ASP A 71 18.84 -7.18 -18.16
N LEU A 72 17.82 -8.04 -18.26
CA LEU A 72 16.59 -7.97 -17.47
C LEU A 72 16.17 -9.36 -17.04
N VAL A 73 15.79 -9.50 -15.77
CA VAL A 73 15.32 -10.76 -15.17
C VAL A 73 13.98 -10.56 -14.47
N SER A 74 13.81 -9.45 -13.77
CA SER A 74 12.66 -9.09 -12.93
C SER A 74 12.21 -7.62 -13.12
N PRO A 75 11.93 -7.16 -14.35
CA PRO A 75 11.59 -5.77 -14.61
C PRO A 75 10.30 -5.31 -13.91
N VAL A 76 10.31 -4.02 -13.51
CA VAL A 76 9.17 -3.34 -12.88
C VAL A 76 8.77 -2.10 -13.69
N LEU A 77 7.61 -2.19 -14.33
CA LEU A 77 6.93 -1.13 -15.05
C LEU A 77 5.71 -0.69 -14.23
N ARG A 78 5.67 0.58 -13.83
CA ARG A 78 4.60 1.09 -12.97
C ARG A 78 4.17 2.48 -13.38
N ASP A 79 2.86 2.66 -13.53
CA ASP A 79 2.22 3.94 -13.82
C ASP A 79 2.78 4.61 -15.09
N VAL A 80 3.13 3.78 -16.09
CA VAL A 80 3.70 4.22 -17.37
C VAL A 80 2.67 4.17 -18.49
N SER A 81 2.82 5.09 -19.45
CA SER A 81 2.03 5.11 -20.69
C SER A 81 2.89 4.57 -21.82
N VAL A 82 2.94 3.25 -21.92
CA VAL A 82 3.71 2.56 -22.96
C VAL A 82 2.82 1.69 -23.82
N SER A 83 3.07 1.74 -25.12
CA SER A 83 2.34 0.98 -26.13
C SER A 83 2.81 -0.49 -26.20
N PRO A 84 1.94 -1.43 -26.62
CA PRO A 84 2.35 -2.82 -26.81
C PRO A 84 3.49 -3.00 -27.81
N SER A 85 3.55 -2.20 -28.88
CA SER A 85 4.64 -2.25 -29.86
C SER A 85 6.00 -2.01 -29.22
N THR A 86 6.07 -1.02 -28.33
CA THR A 86 7.32 -0.67 -27.64
C THR A 86 7.70 -1.69 -26.57
N LEU A 87 6.72 -2.31 -25.90
CA LEU A 87 6.94 -3.38 -24.93
C LEU A 87 7.53 -4.66 -25.54
N ARG A 88 7.54 -4.80 -26.87
CA ARG A 88 8.20 -5.92 -27.56
C ARG A 88 9.70 -6.01 -27.29
N VAL A 89 10.32 -4.95 -26.77
CA VAL A 89 11.70 -5.01 -26.25
C VAL A 89 11.87 -6.13 -25.20
N LEU A 90 10.80 -6.52 -24.50
CA LEU A 90 10.81 -7.61 -23.53
C LEU A 90 10.93 -9.01 -24.19
N ARG A 91 10.67 -9.14 -25.50
CA ARG A 91 10.84 -10.41 -26.23
C ARG A 91 12.30 -10.85 -26.33
N ASP A 92 13.24 -9.95 -26.15
CA ASP A 92 14.66 -10.29 -26.26
C ASP A 92 15.21 -10.90 -24.95
N PHE A 93 14.38 -11.02 -23.92
CA PHE A 93 14.77 -11.47 -22.59
C PHE A 93 14.08 -12.77 -22.17
N LYS A 94 14.72 -13.48 -21.23
CA LYS A 94 14.13 -14.58 -20.47
C LYS A 94 13.82 -14.09 -19.06
N LEU A 95 12.56 -13.73 -18.82
CA LEU A 95 12.11 -13.13 -17.57
C LEU A 95 11.65 -14.18 -16.57
N TYR A 96 11.93 -13.95 -15.29
CA TYR A 96 11.48 -14.78 -14.17
C TYR A 96 10.37 -14.10 -13.37
N ASN A 97 10.40 -12.77 -13.27
CA ASN A 97 9.33 -12.00 -12.65
C ASN A 97 8.95 -10.82 -13.53
N LEU A 98 7.68 -10.44 -13.54
CA LEU A 98 7.23 -9.24 -14.23
C LEU A 98 6.21 -8.50 -13.35
N THR A 99 6.55 -7.26 -12.99
CA THR A 99 5.58 -6.33 -12.39
C THR A 99 5.26 -5.26 -13.41
N ALA A 100 4.02 -5.24 -13.89
CA ALA A 100 3.53 -4.31 -14.88
C ALA A 100 2.18 -3.75 -14.40
N THR A 101 2.23 -2.69 -13.59
CA THR A 101 1.05 -2.19 -12.86
C THR A 101 0.60 -0.83 -13.38
N SER A 102 -0.72 -0.61 -13.47
CA SER A 102 -1.31 0.63 -13.99
C SER A 102 -0.83 1.00 -15.40
N LEU A 103 -0.73 0.02 -16.30
CA LEU A 103 -0.41 0.30 -17.71
C LEU A 103 -1.62 0.94 -18.39
N LYS A 104 -1.47 2.19 -18.85
CA LYS A 104 -2.61 2.95 -19.40
C LYS A 104 -3.06 2.49 -20.79
N GLN A 105 -2.13 2.01 -21.62
CA GLN A 105 -2.35 1.71 -23.04
C GLN A 105 -2.20 0.22 -23.39
N THR A 106 -1.88 -0.62 -22.42
CA THR A 106 -1.58 -2.04 -22.65
C THR A 106 -2.48 -2.90 -21.78
N SER A 107 -3.20 -3.84 -22.41
CA SER A 107 -3.99 -4.86 -21.73
C SER A 107 -3.12 -6.03 -21.24
N LEU A 108 -3.65 -6.86 -20.35
CA LEU A 108 -2.98 -8.06 -19.85
C LEU A 108 -2.53 -9.00 -20.99
N ASN A 109 -3.42 -9.33 -21.92
CA ASN A 109 -3.10 -10.20 -23.05
C ASN A 109 -2.09 -9.56 -24.01
N SER A 110 -2.18 -8.24 -24.25
CA SER A 110 -1.19 -7.51 -25.03
C SER A 110 0.19 -7.53 -24.37
N LEU A 111 0.26 -7.41 -23.04
CA LEU A 111 1.52 -7.53 -22.30
C LEU A 111 2.13 -8.92 -22.47
N ILE A 112 1.35 -9.97 -22.28
CA ILE A 112 1.84 -11.36 -22.39
C ILE A 112 2.27 -11.68 -23.84
N SER A 113 1.60 -11.11 -24.85
CA SER A 113 2.02 -11.27 -26.26
C SER A 113 3.34 -10.55 -26.58
N CYS A 114 3.77 -9.62 -25.73
CA CYS A 114 5.08 -8.97 -25.81
C CYS A 114 6.21 -9.76 -25.15
N LEU A 115 5.93 -10.93 -24.57
CA LEU A 115 6.94 -11.80 -23.98
C LEU A 115 7.43 -12.85 -24.99
N SER A 116 8.68 -13.29 -24.81
CA SER A 116 9.24 -14.44 -25.53
C SER A 116 8.66 -15.77 -25.05
N GLU A 117 8.82 -16.83 -25.84
CA GLU A 117 8.52 -18.19 -25.39
C GLU A 117 9.38 -18.59 -24.18
N ALA A 118 10.67 -18.23 -24.19
CA ALA A 118 11.56 -18.46 -23.05
C ALA A 118 11.02 -17.80 -21.77
N SER A 119 10.51 -16.58 -21.86
CA SER A 119 9.86 -15.90 -20.74
C SER A 119 8.54 -16.58 -20.36
N ALA A 120 7.70 -16.97 -21.32
CA ALA A 120 6.45 -17.66 -21.04
C ALA A 120 6.68 -18.97 -20.26
N GLU A 121 7.77 -19.68 -20.57
CA GLU A 121 8.20 -20.88 -19.87
C GLU A 121 8.90 -20.59 -18.53
N SER A 122 9.62 -19.48 -18.34
CA SER A 122 10.36 -19.23 -17.10
C SER A 122 9.65 -18.36 -16.07
N LEU A 123 8.58 -17.65 -16.45
CA LEU A 123 7.95 -16.68 -15.57
C LEU A 123 7.32 -17.36 -14.34
N VAL A 124 7.79 -16.97 -13.16
CA VAL A 124 7.33 -17.46 -11.85
C VAL A 124 6.35 -16.49 -11.21
N SER A 125 6.52 -15.17 -11.42
CA SER A 125 5.63 -14.15 -10.86
C SER A 125 5.16 -13.15 -11.90
N LEU A 126 3.86 -12.88 -11.90
CA LEU A 126 3.22 -11.86 -12.72
C LEU A 126 2.33 -10.98 -11.85
N ASN A 127 2.62 -9.69 -11.83
CA ASN A 127 1.79 -8.68 -11.18
C ASN A 127 1.30 -7.66 -12.21
N VAL A 128 0.00 -7.70 -12.46
CA VAL A 128 -0.72 -6.85 -13.43
C VAL A 128 -1.79 -6.00 -12.74
N THR A 129 -1.57 -5.64 -11.47
CA THR A 129 -2.48 -4.80 -10.69
C THR A 129 -2.92 -3.56 -11.48
N ASN A 130 -4.22 -3.27 -11.48
CA ASN A 130 -4.79 -2.08 -12.14
C ASN A 130 -4.49 -1.98 -13.66
N THR A 131 -4.27 -3.12 -14.33
CA THR A 131 -4.10 -3.19 -15.78
C THR A 131 -5.43 -3.52 -16.46
N ALA A 132 -5.62 -3.02 -17.68
CA ALA A 132 -6.82 -3.30 -18.46
C ALA A 132 -6.95 -4.80 -18.80
N ILE A 133 -8.17 -5.31 -18.69
CA ILE A 133 -8.56 -6.64 -19.17
C ILE A 133 -9.68 -6.42 -20.18
N GLU A 134 -9.50 -6.97 -21.38
CA GLU A 134 -10.46 -6.88 -22.48
C GLU A 134 -11.84 -7.40 -22.09
N GLU A 135 -12.88 -6.97 -22.80
CA GLU A 135 -14.26 -7.42 -22.55
C GLU A 135 -14.40 -8.91 -22.85
N ASN A 136 -13.92 -9.34 -24.02
CA ASN A 136 -13.73 -10.75 -24.31
C ASN A 136 -12.61 -11.32 -23.43
N LYS A 137 -12.93 -12.34 -22.64
CA LYS A 137 -12.00 -12.95 -21.69
C LYS A 137 -11.19 -14.09 -22.31
N LEU A 138 -11.56 -14.59 -23.48
CA LEU A 138 -10.86 -15.70 -24.14
C LEU A 138 -9.37 -15.38 -24.42
N PRO A 139 -8.98 -14.20 -24.93
CA PRO A 139 -7.57 -13.86 -25.12
C PRO A 139 -6.76 -13.86 -23.82
N VAL A 140 -7.38 -13.44 -22.71
CA VAL A 140 -6.76 -13.42 -21.38
C VAL A 140 -6.51 -14.84 -20.90
N ILE A 141 -7.49 -15.72 -21.05
CA ILE A 141 -7.40 -17.14 -20.71
C ILE A 141 -6.28 -17.82 -21.49
N ILE A 142 -6.26 -17.65 -22.82
CA ILE A 142 -5.22 -18.23 -23.70
C ILE A 142 -3.83 -17.71 -23.30
N SER A 143 -3.71 -16.40 -23.07
CA SER A 143 -2.43 -15.79 -22.73
C SER A 143 -1.89 -16.29 -21.38
N LEU A 144 -2.74 -16.35 -20.35
CA LEU A 144 -2.34 -16.91 -19.05
C LEU A 144 -1.97 -18.39 -19.18
N GLY A 145 -2.66 -19.14 -20.03
CA GLY A 145 -2.35 -20.54 -20.27
C GLY A 145 -0.97 -20.82 -20.83
N ARG A 146 -0.26 -19.83 -21.38
CA ARG A 146 1.15 -19.96 -21.79
C ARG A 146 2.12 -19.97 -20.61
N LEU A 147 1.74 -19.41 -19.47
CA LEU A 147 2.62 -19.19 -18.31
C LEU A 147 2.64 -20.41 -17.36
N LYS A 148 3.00 -21.59 -17.85
CA LYS A 148 2.85 -22.87 -17.11
C LYS A 148 3.62 -22.95 -15.80
N ASN A 149 4.70 -22.17 -15.66
CA ASN A 149 5.53 -22.14 -14.46
C ASN A 149 5.16 -21.03 -13.47
N LEU A 150 4.07 -20.30 -13.73
CA LEU A 150 3.63 -19.21 -12.87
C LEU A 150 3.19 -19.75 -11.50
N GLN A 151 3.82 -19.23 -10.45
CA GLN A 151 3.53 -19.56 -9.06
C GLN A 151 2.82 -18.42 -8.33
N ALA A 152 3.04 -17.17 -8.73
CA ALA A 152 2.42 -16.00 -8.11
C ALA A 152 1.72 -15.13 -9.15
N LEU A 153 0.42 -14.94 -8.99
CA LEU A 153 -0.41 -14.10 -9.85
C LEU A 153 -1.10 -13.01 -9.03
N ASN A 154 -0.92 -11.75 -9.43
CA ASN A 154 -1.66 -10.62 -8.89
C ASN A 154 -2.43 -9.91 -10.00
N VAL A 155 -3.76 -10.06 -9.94
CA VAL A 155 -4.75 -9.45 -10.86
C VAL A 155 -5.64 -8.45 -10.12
N SER A 156 -5.19 -7.94 -8.97
CA SER A 156 -5.99 -7.02 -8.16
C SER A 156 -6.35 -5.73 -8.90
N ARG A 157 -7.53 -5.17 -8.60
CA ARG A 157 -8.07 -3.95 -9.24
C ARG A 157 -8.20 -4.07 -10.76
N THR A 158 -8.52 -5.25 -11.28
CA THR A 158 -8.78 -5.47 -12.71
C THR A 158 -10.20 -6.01 -12.92
N LYS A 159 -10.63 -6.11 -14.18
CA LYS A 159 -11.91 -6.75 -14.57
C LYS A 159 -11.78 -8.29 -14.66
N PHE A 160 -10.97 -8.92 -13.79
CA PHE A 160 -10.80 -10.37 -13.72
C PHE A 160 -12.05 -11.00 -13.10
N THR A 161 -12.66 -11.97 -13.77
CA THR A 161 -13.97 -12.54 -13.40
C THR A 161 -13.83 -13.93 -12.78
N THR A 162 -14.93 -14.46 -12.24
CA THR A 162 -15.03 -15.85 -11.76
C THR A 162 -14.67 -16.86 -12.87
N GLU A 163 -15.08 -16.60 -14.12
CA GLU A 163 -14.73 -17.43 -15.28
C GLU A 163 -13.22 -17.38 -15.58
N CYS A 164 -12.61 -16.19 -15.50
CA CYS A 164 -11.16 -16.05 -15.65
C CYS A 164 -10.42 -16.88 -14.58
N LEU A 165 -10.91 -16.85 -13.33
CA LEU A 165 -10.35 -17.62 -12.23
C LEU A 165 -10.45 -19.12 -12.47
N GLN A 166 -11.63 -19.63 -12.85
CA GLN A 166 -11.84 -21.04 -13.17
C GLN A 166 -10.85 -21.55 -14.23
N ASN A 167 -10.69 -20.79 -15.31
CA ASN A 167 -9.77 -21.16 -16.38
C ASN A 167 -8.30 -21.00 -15.95
N ALA A 168 -7.95 -19.95 -15.23
CA ALA A 168 -6.60 -19.73 -14.75
C ALA A 168 -6.13 -20.87 -13.84
N VAL A 169 -6.98 -21.35 -12.93
CA VAL A 169 -6.65 -22.49 -12.06
C VAL A 169 -6.32 -23.75 -12.86
N LYS A 170 -7.15 -24.07 -13.87
CA LYS A 170 -6.91 -25.23 -14.75
C LYS A 170 -5.63 -25.10 -15.57
N LEU A 171 -5.29 -23.89 -15.98
CA LEU A 171 -4.18 -23.63 -16.90
C LEU A 171 -2.84 -23.34 -16.22
N LEU A 172 -2.86 -23.01 -14.92
CA LEU A 172 -1.71 -22.63 -14.10
C LEU A 172 -1.52 -23.65 -12.95
N PRO A 173 -1.05 -24.87 -13.23
CA PRO A 173 -1.00 -25.96 -12.24
C PRO A 173 0.00 -25.72 -11.10
N ARG A 174 0.94 -24.77 -11.26
CA ARG A 174 1.96 -24.43 -10.26
C ARG A 174 1.61 -23.21 -9.42
N LEU A 175 0.40 -22.67 -9.55
CA LEU A 175 -0.02 -21.47 -8.84
C LEU A 175 -0.07 -21.73 -7.32
N ARG A 176 0.70 -20.95 -6.57
CA ARG A 176 0.83 -21.03 -5.10
C ARG A 176 0.37 -19.76 -4.38
N TYR A 177 0.34 -18.63 -5.08
CA TYR A 177 -0.03 -17.35 -4.51
C TYR A 177 -0.94 -16.57 -5.45
N LEU A 178 -2.10 -16.14 -4.95
CA LEU A 178 -3.09 -15.43 -5.74
C LEU A 178 -3.60 -14.18 -5.02
N ASN A 179 -3.58 -13.06 -5.74
CA ASN A 179 -4.22 -11.83 -5.29
C ASN A 179 -5.31 -11.40 -6.27
N ILE A 180 -6.55 -11.47 -5.80
CA ILE A 180 -7.78 -11.09 -6.52
C ILE A 180 -8.48 -9.89 -5.89
N SER A 181 -7.78 -9.13 -5.05
CA SER A 181 -8.33 -7.99 -4.32
C SER A 181 -9.03 -6.99 -5.23
N ARG A 182 -10.16 -6.44 -4.80
CA ARG A 182 -10.92 -5.41 -5.54
C ARG A 182 -11.25 -5.84 -6.99
N THR A 183 -11.59 -7.10 -7.17
CA THR A 183 -12.24 -7.61 -8.39
C THR A 183 -13.72 -7.88 -8.09
N ASN A 184 -14.49 -8.27 -9.11
CA ASN A 184 -15.90 -8.64 -8.94
C ASN A 184 -16.08 -10.15 -8.74
N ILE A 185 -15.04 -10.87 -8.32
CA ILE A 185 -15.13 -12.30 -8.04
C ILE A 185 -15.98 -12.52 -6.78
N ASN A 186 -17.03 -13.33 -6.93
CA ASN A 186 -17.96 -13.72 -5.87
C ASN A 186 -18.01 -15.24 -5.65
N ASN A 187 -17.25 -16.01 -6.43
CA ASN A 187 -17.13 -17.45 -6.25
C ASN A 187 -15.68 -17.86 -6.47
N ILE A 188 -15.08 -18.51 -5.48
CA ILE A 188 -13.69 -18.98 -5.51
C ILE A 188 -13.59 -20.51 -5.49
N SER A 189 -14.70 -21.24 -5.66
CA SER A 189 -14.73 -22.70 -5.54
C SER A 189 -13.75 -23.43 -6.47
N ALA A 190 -13.36 -22.80 -7.59
CA ALA A 190 -12.32 -23.33 -8.47
C ALA A 190 -10.95 -23.50 -7.78
N LEU A 191 -10.68 -22.73 -6.72
CA LEU A 191 -9.43 -22.87 -5.95
C LEU A 191 -9.32 -24.21 -5.22
N LEU A 192 -10.40 -24.99 -5.11
CA LEU A 192 -10.35 -26.34 -4.56
C LEU A 192 -9.45 -27.28 -5.36
N ASP A 193 -9.24 -27.01 -6.66
CA ASP A 193 -8.27 -27.75 -7.49
C ASP A 193 -6.82 -27.47 -7.05
N LEU A 194 -6.58 -26.40 -6.27
CA LEU A 194 -5.29 -26.01 -5.70
C LEU A 194 -5.23 -26.18 -4.18
N ARG A 195 -6.19 -26.91 -3.58
CA ARG A 195 -6.32 -27.03 -2.11
C ARG A 195 -5.05 -27.53 -1.40
N ASP A 196 -4.27 -28.35 -2.08
CA ASP A 196 -3.06 -29.00 -1.57
C ASP A 196 -1.77 -28.25 -1.98
N THR A 197 -1.88 -27.07 -2.64
CA THR A 197 -0.72 -26.32 -3.14
C THR A 197 -0.80 -24.80 -2.94
N LEU A 198 -2.00 -24.22 -2.79
CA LEU A 198 -2.18 -22.79 -2.63
C LEU A 198 -1.76 -22.34 -1.22
N THR A 199 -0.71 -21.53 -1.17
CA THR A 199 -0.10 -21.04 0.07
C THR A 199 -0.53 -19.63 0.46
N GLY A 200 -0.97 -18.81 -0.50
CA GLY A 200 -1.37 -17.44 -0.23
C GLY A 200 -2.57 -16.99 -1.05
N LEU A 201 -3.56 -16.41 -0.37
CA LEU A 201 -4.78 -15.89 -0.98
C LEU A 201 -5.10 -14.51 -0.40
N ILE A 202 -5.07 -13.48 -1.24
CA ILE A 202 -5.48 -12.12 -0.89
C ILE A 202 -6.75 -11.75 -1.63
N MET A 203 -7.79 -11.44 -0.85
CA MET A 203 -9.15 -11.11 -1.25
C MET A 203 -9.61 -9.78 -0.68
N HIS A 204 -8.67 -8.85 -0.43
CA HIS A 204 -8.96 -7.55 0.15
C HIS A 204 -10.04 -6.81 -0.67
N ARG A 205 -11.12 -6.41 0.00
CA ARG A 205 -12.30 -5.74 -0.58
C ARG A 205 -12.88 -6.48 -1.80
N LEU A 206 -13.03 -7.81 -1.71
CA LEU A 206 -14.00 -8.51 -2.54
C LEU A 206 -15.43 -8.22 -2.06
N ASN A 207 -16.36 -8.12 -3.00
CA ASN A 207 -17.79 -7.98 -2.69
C ASN A 207 -18.36 -9.33 -2.23
N LEU A 208 -18.50 -9.48 -0.91
CA LEU A 208 -19.10 -10.66 -0.27
C LEU A 208 -20.34 -10.25 0.55
N ASP A 209 -21.25 -9.48 -0.06
CA ASP A 209 -22.39 -8.89 0.66
C ASP A 209 -23.58 -9.85 0.82
N SER A 210 -23.68 -10.87 -0.03
CA SER A 210 -24.68 -11.94 0.11
C SER A 210 -24.21 -12.98 1.14
N ARG A 211 -25.14 -13.41 2.01
CA ARG A 211 -24.93 -14.52 2.95
C ARG A 211 -24.43 -15.79 2.24
N GLN A 212 -25.06 -16.15 1.13
CA GLN A 212 -24.72 -17.34 0.34
C GLN A 212 -23.34 -17.23 -0.31
N VAL A 213 -22.94 -16.03 -0.74
CA VAL A 213 -21.60 -15.77 -1.27
C VAL A 213 -20.56 -15.90 -0.16
N LEU A 214 -20.80 -15.26 0.99
CA LEU A 214 -19.90 -15.30 2.13
C LEU A 214 -19.68 -16.73 2.63
N GLU A 215 -20.76 -17.51 2.76
CA GLU A 215 -20.73 -18.90 3.21
C GLU A 215 -19.95 -19.80 2.25
N ARG A 216 -20.15 -19.63 0.94
CA ARG A 216 -19.41 -20.37 -0.08
C ARG A 216 -17.92 -20.04 -0.08
N VAL A 217 -17.58 -18.76 0.05
CA VAL A 217 -16.19 -18.30 0.12
C VAL A 217 -15.51 -18.85 1.37
N LEU A 218 -16.13 -18.69 2.55
CA LEU A 218 -15.58 -19.21 3.81
C LEU A 218 -15.44 -20.73 3.77
N SER A 219 -16.45 -21.45 3.27
CA SER A 219 -16.38 -22.91 3.12
C SER A 219 -15.24 -23.32 2.19
N THR A 220 -15.04 -22.61 1.07
CA THR A 220 -13.92 -22.89 0.16
C THR A 220 -12.57 -22.65 0.84
N VAL A 221 -12.42 -21.53 1.58
CA VAL A 221 -11.19 -21.19 2.28
C VAL A 221 -10.80 -22.30 3.27
N LEU A 222 -11.76 -22.82 4.04
CA LEU A 222 -11.51 -23.86 5.04
C LEU A 222 -10.95 -25.17 4.46
N GLU A 223 -11.15 -25.42 3.17
CA GLU A 223 -10.63 -26.61 2.49
C GLU A 223 -9.22 -26.41 1.90
N LEU A 224 -8.66 -25.19 1.93
CA LEU A 224 -7.32 -24.88 1.42
C LEU A 224 -6.25 -25.23 2.46
N LYS A 225 -5.82 -26.49 2.47
CA LYS A 225 -4.98 -27.09 3.53
C LYS A 225 -3.59 -26.47 3.66
N GLU A 226 -3.00 -26.05 2.54
CA GLU A 226 -1.67 -25.44 2.51
C GLU A 226 -1.66 -23.92 2.73
N LEU A 227 -2.81 -23.32 3.08
CA LEU A 227 -2.89 -21.87 3.19
C LEU A 227 -2.07 -21.34 4.37
N ARG A 228 -1.12 -20.45 4.07
CA ARG A 228 -0.23 -19.78 5.03
C ARG A 228 -0.56 -18.31 5.20
N VAL A 229 -1.01 -17.66 4.11
CA VAL A 229 -1.40 -16.25 4.09
C VAL A 229 -2.84 -16.13 3.60
N LEU A 230 -3.71 -15.59 4.45
CA LEU A 230 -5.08 -15.26 4.11
C LEU A 230 -5.37 -13.80 4.43
N ASP A 231 -5.87 -13.06 3.45
CA ASP A 231 -6.36 -11.70 3.64
C ASP A 231 -7.79 -11.58 3.08
N VAL A 232 -8.73 -11.38 4.00
CA VAL A 232 -10.17 -11.20 3.74
C VAL A 232 -10.61 -9.79 4.14
N SER A 233 -9.65 -8.90 4.37
CA SER A 233 -9.89 -7.56 4.92
C SER A 233 -10.83 -6.75 4.02
N SER A 234 -11.84 -6.15 4.62
CA SER A 234 -12.81 -5.33 3.91
C SER A 234 -13.44 -4.34 4.90
N ALA A 235 -13.57 -3.09 4.50
CA ALA A 235 -14.20 -2.08 5.35
C ALA A 235 -15.66 -1.88 4.91
N SER A 236 -16.46 -2.94 4.96
CA SER A 236 -17.89 -2.81 4.67
C SER A 236 -18.57 -2.17 5.86
N ASP A 237 -19.33 -1.10 5.63
CA ASP A 237 -20.15 -0.44 6.66
C ASP A 237 -21.44 -1.21 6.98
N ARG A 238 -21.62 -2.40 6.37
CA ARG A 238 -22.81 -3.23 6.56
C ARG A 238 -22.52 -4.34 7.54
N ASP A 239 -23.36 -4.43 8.56
CA ASP A 239 -23.38 -5.59 9.46
C ASP A 239 -23.65 -6.87 8.65
N LYS A 240 -22.74 -7.84 8.79
CA LYS A 240 -22.87 -9.16 8.17
C LYS A 240 -23.34 -10.16 9.21
N PRO A 241 -24.22 -11.11 8.85
CA PRO A 241 -24.58 -12.18 9.77
C PRO A 241 -23.36 -13.04 10.06
N ARG A 242 -23.14 -13.41 11.33
CA ARG A 242 -22.16 -14.44 11.68
C ARG A 242 -22.64 -15.78 11.14
N LEU A 243 -21.81 -16.43 10.36
CA LEU A 243 -22.10 -17.74 9.78
C LEU A 243 -21.70 -18.88 10.74
N PRO A 244 -22.39 -20.04 10.72
CA PRO A 244 -21.96 -21.21 11.47
C PRO A 244 -20.54 -21.70 11.10
N ALA A 245 -20.12 -21.50 9.84
CA ALA A 245 -18.77 -21.86 9.39
C ALA A 245 -17.63 -21.09 10.09
N VAL A 246 -17.94 -19.99 10.80
CA VAL A 246 -16.96 -19.29 11.65
C VAL A 246 -16.50 -20.17 12.82
N ASP A 247 -17.36 -21.03 13.34
CA ASP A 247 -17.00 -21.99 14.39
C ASP A 247 -15.93 -22.97 13.88
N ARG A 248 -16.05 -23.42 12.62
CA ARG A 248 -15.03 -24.25 11.97
C ARG A 248 -13.72 -23.49 11.77
N LEU A 249 -13.76 -22.21 11.37
CA LEU A 249 -12.57 -21.39 11.23
C LEU A 249 -11.77 -21.26 12.53
N CYS A 250 -12.46 -21.21 13.66
CA CYS A 250 -11.85 -21.05 14.97
C CYS A 250 -11.54 -22.39 15.66
N ALA A 251 -11.91 -23.53 15.06
CA ALA A 251 -11.73 -24.85 15.64
C ALA A 251 -10.27 -25.35 15.54
N PRO A 252 -9.84 -26.26 16.43
CA PRO A 252 -8.54 -26.92 16.30
C PRO A 252 -8.37 -27.61 14.95
N GLY A 253 -7.19 -27.47 14.34
CA GLY A 253 -6.84 -28.14 13.08
C GLY A 253 -7.40 -27.46 11.81
N ALA A 254 -8.21 -26.40 11.93
CA ALA A 254 -8.54 -25.56 10.80
C ALA A 254 -7.28 -24.83 10.30
N LEU A 255 -7.09 -24.76 8.98
CA LEU A 255 -5.99 -24.04 8.32
C LEU A 255 -4.63 -24.22 9.04
N PRO A 256 -4.12 -25.46 9.15
CA PRO A 256 -3.05 -25.82 10.09
C PRO A 256 -1.71 -25.12 9.84
N HIS A 257 -1.50 -24.60 8.63
CA HIS A 257 -0.27 -23.90 8.22
C HIS A 257 -0.41 -22.38 8.23
N LEU A 258 -1.54 -21.83 8.69
CA LEU A 258 -1.79 -20.40 8.63
C LEU A 258 -0.86 -19.64 9.59
N THR A 259 -0.09 -18.71 9.03
CA THR A 259 0.82 -17.83 9.78
C THR A 259 0.37 -16.37 9.72
N HIS A 260 -0.38 -15.99 8.67
CA HIS A 260 -0.82 -14.62 8.45
C HIS A 260 -2.32 -14.59 8.16
N PHE A 261 -3.09 -13.95 9.04
CA PHE A 261 -4.51 -13.73 8.83
C PHE A 261 -4.88 -12.25 8.94
N ASP A 262 -5.25 -11.63 7.83
CA ASP A 262 -5.78 -10.26 7.81
C ASP A 262 -7.30 -10.27 7.66
N ILE A 263 -7.99 -9.90 8.73
CA ILE A 263 -9.45 -9.77 8.76
C ILE A 263 -9.86 -8.36 9.21
N CYS A 264 -9.04 -7.33 8.90
CA CYS A 264 -9.40 -5.94 9.21
C CYS A 264 -10.78 -5.59 8.62
N GLY A 265 -11.65 -5.00 9.43
CA GLY A 265 -13.06 -4.77 9.12
C GLY A 265 -14.00 -5.96 9.35
N ASN A 266 -13.49 -7.07 9.89
CA ASN A 266 -14.25 -8.21 10.40
C ASN A 266 -15.27 -8.81 9.41
N GLN A 267 -14.82 -9.13 8.19
CA GLN A 267 -15.68 -9.59 7.08
C GLN A 267 -16.51 -10.85 7.42
N PHE A 268 -16.09 -11.66 8.41
CA PHE A 268 -16.79 -12.88 8.84
C PHE A 268 -17.57 -12.71 10.15
N SER A 269 -17.68 -11.49 10.69
CA SER A 269 -18.42 -11.19 11.92
C SER A 269 -17.98 -12.04 13.12
N LEU A 270 -16.67 -12.19 13.29
CA LEU A 270 -16.08 -12.82 14.48
C LEU A 270 -16.44 -11.98 15.71
N LYS A 271 -16.70 -12.67 16.82
CA LYS A 271 -16.77 -12.08 18.15
C LYS A 271 -15.39 -12.09 18.81
N LEU A 272 -15.22 -11.33 19.88
CA LEU A 272 -14.01 -11.39 20.70
C LEU A 272 -13.68 -12.82 21.17
N SER A 273 -14.68 -13.64 21.53
CA SER A 273 -14.48 -15.06 21.88
C SER A 273 -13.94 -15.88 20.71
N ASP A 274 -14.39 -15.61 19.49
CA ASP A 274 -13.92 -16.29 18.28
C ASP A 274 -12.44 -15.96 18.04
N VAL A 275 -12.05 -14.69 18.19
CA VAL A 275 -10.64 -14.27 18.08
C VAL A 275 -9.75 -14.98 19.12
N ARG A 276 -10.23 -15.09 20.37
CA ARG A 276 -9.51 -15.84 21.43
C ARG A 276 -9.31 -17.30 21.06
N ASN A 277 -10.38 -17.97 20.64
CA ASN A 277 -10.33 -19.38 20.25
C ASN A 277 -9.43 -19.59 19.03
N PHE A 278 -9.52 -18.69 18.05
CA PHE A 278 -8.69 -18.72 16.86
C PHE A 278 -7.21 -18.64 17.23
N ILE A 279 -6.77 -17.66 18.02
CA ILE A 279 -5.37 -17.54 18.43
C ILE A 279 -4.90 -18.79 19.19
N ALA A 280 -5.72 -19.30 20.12
CA ALA A 280 -5.38 -20.50 20.90
C ALA A 280 -5.20 -21.75 20.03
N ASN A 281 -5.97 -21.86 18.94
CA ASN A 281 -5.98 -23.03 18.05
C ASN A 281 -5.00 -22.91 16.86
N HIS A 282 -4.33 -21.76 16.68
CA HIS A 282 -3.36 -21.52 15.61
C HIS A 282 -1.99 -21.12 16.19
N PRO A 283 -1.20 -22.07 16.72
CA PRO A 283 0.03 -21.77 17.44
C PRO A 283 1.15 -21.17 16.57
N ASN A 284 1.09 -21.38 15.25
CA ASN A 284 2.07 -20.84 14.29
C ASN A 284 1.69 -19.44 13.77
N LEU A 285 0.64 -18.82 14.31
CA LEU A 285 0.21 -17.49 13.86
C LEU A 285 1.27 -16.44 14.19
N GLU A 286 1.70 -15.68 13.19
CA GLU A 286 2.70 -14.61 13.30
C GLU A 286 2.06 -13.23 13.12
N PHE A 287 0.94 -13.15 12.39
CA PHE A 287 0.26 -11.89 12.09
C PHE A 287 -1.26 -12.04 12.14
N LEU A 288 -1.91 -11.07 12.80
CA LEU A 288 -3.37 -10.99 12.89
C LEU A 288 -3.88 -9.55 12.69
N GLY A 289 -4.62 -9.32 11.62
CA GLY A 289 -5.21 -8.01 11.29
C GLY A 289 -6.61 -7.84 11.86
N LEU A 290 -6.78 -6.97 12.87
CA LEU A 290 -8.07 -6.71 13.54
C LEU A 290 -8.45 -5.21 13.58
N ALA A 291 -7.82 -4.39 12.75
CA ALA A 291 -8.15 -2.96 12.67
C ALA A 291 -9.50 -2.71 11.99
N ALA A 292 -10.09 -1.54 12.22
CA ALA A 292 -11.44 -1.18 11.82
C ALA A 292 -12.51 -2.20 12.27
N TRP A 293 -12.40 -2.68 13.50
CA TRP A 293 -13.37 -3.55 14.13
C TRP A 293 -14.76 -2.88 14.16
N PRO A 294 -15.81 -3.52 13.60
CA PRO A 294 -17.12 -2.87 13.45
C PRO A 294 -17.79 -2.53 14.79
N SER A 295 -17.65 -3.40 15.79
CA SER A 295 -18.18 -3.16 17.13
C SER A 295 -17.32 -2.13 17.84
N ARG A 296 -17.83 -0.90 17.97
CA ARG A 296 -17.19 0.15 18.78
C ARG A 296 -17.46 0.01 20.28
N GLN A 297 -17.93 -1.16 20.71
CA GLN A 297 -18.13 -1.41 22.13
C GLN A 297 -16.76 -1.45 22.82
N ASN A 298 -16.59 -0.59 23.81
CA ASN A 298 -15.30 -0.42 24.50
C ASN A 298 -14.72 -1.74 25.02
N HIS A 299 -15.57 -2.67 25.48
CA HIS A 299 -15.11 -3.95 25.99
C HIS A 299 -14.51 -4.88 24.90
N GLU A 300 -14.98 -4.79 23.65
CA GLU A 300 -14.41 -5.59 22.55
C GLU A 300 -13.06 -5.05 22.13
N LEU A 301 -12.95 -3.73 21.94
CA LEU A 301 -11.70 -3.06 21.58
C LEU A 301 -10.64 -3.25 22.67
N GLU A 302 -11.03 -3.11 23.94
CA GLU A 302 -10.18 -3.40 25.08
C GLU A 302 -9.77 -4.88 25.10
N GLY A 303 -10.72 -5.79 24.87
CA GLY A 303 -10.44 -7.22 24.80
C GLY A 303 -9.42 -7.59 23.72
N ILE A 304 -9.50 -7.00 22.53
CA ILE A 304 -8.52 -7.18 21.44
C ILE A 304 -7.16 -6.62 21.87
N TYR A 305 -7.13 -5.44 22.49
CA TYR A 305 -5.90 -4.86 23.01
C TYR A 305 -5.24 -5.78 24.06
N GLN A 306 -6.00 -6.32 25.01
CA GLN A 306 -5.50 -7.27 26.00
C GLN A 306 -4.95 -8.56 25.36
N LEU A 307 -5.52 -9.02 24.25
CA LEU A 307 -4.95 -10.14 23.49
C LEU A 307 -3.60 -9.78 22.86
N SER A 308 -3.43 -8.56 22.37
CA SER A 308 -2.14 -8.12 21.82
C SER A 308 -1.02 -8.08 22.87
N LEU A 309 -1.37 -7.81 24.14
CA LEU A 309 -0.44 -7.88 25.26
C LEU A 309 -0.13 -9.32 25.66
N LYS A 310 -1.14 -10.19 25.67
CA LYS A 310 -1.01 -11.61 26.02
C LYS A 310 -0.19 -12.40 24.99
N TYR A 311 -0.26 -12.03 23.71
CA TYR A 311 0.42 -12.74 22.61
C TYR A 311 1.40 -11.80 21.88
N PRO A 312 2.50 -11.37 22.52
CA PRO A 312 3.39 -10.35 21.98
C PRO A 312 4.21 -10.81 20.76
N ASN A 313 4.30 -12.12 20.54
CA ASN A 313 4.92 -12.76 19.37
C ASN A 313 4.07 -12.60 18.10
N ILE A 314 2.76 -12.34 18.24
CA ILE A 314 1.86 -12.10 17.12
C ILE A 314 1.88 -10.61 16.82
N THR A 315 2.25 -10.23 15.60
CA THR A 315 2.08 -8.85 15.15
C THR A 315 0.60 -8.59 14.91
N MET A 316 -0.06 -7.92 15.86
CA MET A 316 -1.46 -7.55 15.76
C MET A 316 -1.65 -6.13 15.21
N LEU A 317 -2.62 -5.99 14.29
CA LEU A 317 -3.25 -4.71 13.99
C LEU A 317 -4.49 -4.55 14.85
N GLY A 318 -4.80 -3.33 15.26
CA GLY A 318 -6.00 -3.07 16.05
C GLY A 318 -6.36 -1.60 16.08
N ASP A 319 -7.44 -1.33 16.81
CA ASP A 319 -8.05 -0.01 16.98
C ASP A 319 -7.83 0.58 18.36
N ARG A 320 -7.10 -0.13 19.23
CA ARG A 320 -6.77 0.32 20.57
C ARG A 320 -5.36 -0.08 20.95
N GLY A 321 -4.71 0.78 21.71
CA GLY A 321 -3.38 0.56 22.25
C GLY A 321 -2.28 0.96 21.28
N GLU A 322 -1.17 1.42 21.86
CA GLU A 322 -0.07 2.06 21.14
C GLU A 322 0.56 1.16 20.06
N LYS A 323 0.94 -0.08 20.41
CA LYS A 323 1.58 -1.02 19.47
C LYS A 323 0.63 -1.47 18.35
N PRO A 324 -0.63 -1.90 18.61
CA PRO A 324 -1.57 -2.20 17.54
C PRO A 324 -1.87 -1.01 16.61
N LEU A 325 -2.05 0.21 17.14
CA LEU A 325 -2.28 1.40 16.33
C LEU A 325 -1.06 1.77 15.47
N LEU A 326 0.14 1.70 16.03
CA LEU A 326 1.40 1.87 15.29
C LEU A 326 1.55 0.83 14.17
N ASN A 327 1.26 -0.44 14.46
CA ASN A 327 1.25 -1.51 13.46
C ASN A 327 0.23 -1.22 12.34
N THR A 328 -0.96 -0.71 12.70
CA THR A 328 -2.00 -0.32 11.73
C THR A 328 -1.48 0.78 10.79
N LEU A 329 -0.84 1.83 11.32
CA LEU A 329 -0.28 2.93 10.52
C LEU A 329 0.95 2.53 9.66
N THR A 330 1.69 1.50 10.06
CA THR A 330 2.91 1.06 9.36
C THR A 330 2.64 0.07 8.24
N ARG A 331 1.66 -0.84 8.42
CA ARG A 331 1.34 -1.91 7.45
C ARG A 331 0.31 -1.50 6.40
N ASN A 332 -0.61 -0.59 6.69
CA ASN A 332 -1.73 -0.23 5.81
C ASN A 332 -1.47 0.97 4.88
N LYS A 333 -0.23 1.16 4.37
CA LYS A 333 0.21 2.37 3.63
C LYS A 333 -0.80 2.90 2.59
N ASP A 334 -1.44 1.99 1.85
CA ASP A 334 -2.39 2.30 0.76
C ASP A 334 -3.86 1.98 1.08
N ARG A 335 -4.18 1.62 2.34
CA ARG A 335 -5.54 1.27 2.79
C ARG A 335 -6.12 2.38 3.66
N ARG A 336 -6.46 3.50 2.99
CA ARG A 336 -6.91 4.76 3.61
C ARG A 336 -7.93 4.61 4.75
N ILE A 337 -8.95 3.77 4.57
CA ILE A 337 -10.02 3.61 5.57
C ILE A 337 -9.46 3.13 6.94
N TYR A 338 -8.50 2.21 6.93
CA TYR A 338 -7.89 1.69 8.16
C TYR A 338 -6.96 2.74 8.79
N LEU A 339 -6.28 3.52 7.96
CA LEU A 339 -5.44 4.64 8.42
C LEU A 339 -6.27 5.77 9.03
N GLN A 340 -7.42 6.08 8.43
CA GLN A 340 -8.35 7.08 8.93
C GLN A 340 -8.96 6.64 10.27
N ASN A 341 -9.37 5.37 10.38
CA ASN A 341 -9.85 4.80 11.64
C ASN A 341 -8.77 4.86 12.71
N ALA A 342 -7.53 4.49 12.38
CA ALA A 342 -6.40 4.58 13.29
C ALA A 342 -6.15 6.03 13.76
N PHE A 343 -6.21 7.03 12.88
CA PHE A 343 -6.09 8.43 13.28
C PHE A 343 -7.20 8.85 14.25
N HIS A 344 -8.44 8.44 13.99
CA HIS A 344 -9.54 8.71 14.92
C HIS A 344 -9.30 8.07 16.28
N ASN A 345 -8.91 6.79 16.33
CA ASN A 345 -8.66 6.10 17.59
C ASN A 345 -7.46 6.66 18.35
N ILE A 346 -6.37 7.02 17.66
CA ILE A 346 -5.22 7.69 18.28
C ILE A 346 -5.66 9.04 18.84
N PHE A 347 -6.48 9.81 18.11
CA PHE A 347 -7.01 11.06 18.62
C PHE A 347 -7.76 10.83 19.93
N GLU A 348 -8.74 9.92 19.96
CA GLU A 348 -9.53 9.62 21.16
C GLU A 348 -8.65 9.17 22.34
N GLU A 349 -7.67 8.28 22.11
CA GLU A 349 -6.80 7.79 23.18
C GLU A 349 -5.80 8.84 23.70
N THR A 350 -5.52 9.87 22.91
CA THR A 350 -4.57 10.95 23.26
C THR A 350 -5.25 12.20 23.82
N ILE A 351 -6.59 12.27 23.88
CA ILE A 351 -7.32 13.44 24.43
C ILE A 351 -7.02 13.64 25.92
N SER A 352 -7.01 12.56 26.71
CA SER A 352 -6.94 12.62 28.19
C SER A 352 -5.62 12.14 28.78
N ARG A 353 -4.71 11.62 27.93
CA ARG A 353 -3.46 10.98 28.36
C ARG A 353 -2.25 11.66 27.73
N GLU A 354 -1.12 11.58 28.42
CA GLU A 354 0.18 11.83 27.83
C GLU A 354 0.69 10.54 27.19
N TRP A 355 0.43 10.38 25.90
CA TRP A 355 1.00 9.31 25.09
C TRP A 355 2.23 9.85 24.35
N LEU A 356 3.41 9.70 24.96
CA LEU A 356 4.67 10.03 24.30
C LEU A 356 5.22 8.79 23.60
N ASN A 357 4.80 8.55 22.35
CA ASN A 357 5.46 7.60 21.46
C ASN A 357 6.01 8.31 20.20
N PRO A 358 7.33 8.54 20.12
CA PRO A 358 7.99 9.09 18.93
C PRO A 358 7.77 8.28 17.65
N ASP A 359 7.72 6.94 17.72
CA ASP A 359 7.45 6.08 16.56
C ASP A 359 6.02 6.23 16.05
N LEU A 360 5.06 6.42 16.97
CA LEU A 360 3.67 6.70 16.61
C LEU A 360 3.57 8.03 15.86
N LEU A 361 4.17 9.10 16.39
CA LEU A 361 4.23 10.39 15.69
C LEU A 361 4.95 10.26 14.34
N ALA A 362 6.08 9.55 14.28
CA ALA A 362 6.81 9.31 13.03
C ALA A 362 5.95 8.57 11.98
N ALA A 363 5.13 7.62 12.43
CA ALA A 363 4.17 6.91 11.58
C ALA A 363 3.03 7.81 11.10
N VAL A 364 2.45 8.64 11.98
CA VAL A 364 1.42 9.64 11.63
C VAL A 364 1.94 10.60 10.57
N LEU A 365 3.10 11.21 10.80
CA LEU A 365 3.72 12.15 9.86
C LEU A 365 4.02 11.51 8.50
N ARG A 366 4.47 10.24 8.50
CA ARG A 366 4.68 9.48 7.26
C ARG A 366 3.37 9.27 6.50
N VAL A 367 2.29 8.89 7.20
CA VAL A 367 0.97 8.69 6.60
C VAL A 367 0.41 10.00 6.04
N MET A 368 0.50 11.10 6.79
CA MET A 368 0.11 12.43 6.31
C MET A 368 0.88 12.82 5.04
N ARG A 369 2.20 12.57 5.00
CA ARG A 369 3.01 12.84 3.80
C ARG A 369 2.54 12.05 2.58
N LEU A 370 2.22 10.77 2.76
CA LEU A 370 1.75 9.90 1.67
C LEU A 370 0.38 10.33 1.14
N HIS A 371 -0.46 10.91 1.99
CA HIS A 371 -1.83 11.29 1.68
C HIS A 371 -2.05 12.83 1.71
N MET A 372 -1.00 13.62 1.45
CA MET A 372 -1.06 15.10 1.52
C MET A 372 -2.16 15.70 0.65
N ASN A 373 -2.54 15.03 -0.45
CA ASN A 373 -3.62 15.47 -1.35
C ASN A 373 -5.03 15.02 -0.90
N LYS A 374 -5.18 14.41 0.28
CA LYS A 374 -6.45 13.89 0.82
C LYS A 374 -6.85 14.66 2.08
N GLN A 375 -7.77 15.60 1.90
CA GLN A 375 -8.18 16.54 2.94
C GLN A 375 -8.65 15.87 4.23
N ASP A 376 -9.47 14.82 4.13
CA ASP A 376 -9.98 14.00 5.23
C ASP A 376 -8.83 13.40 6.07
N MET A 377 -7.80 12.89 5.40
CA MET A 377 -6.62 12.33 6.07
C MET A 377 -5.79 13.38 6.78
N ILE A 378 -5.64 14.58 6.18
CA ILE A 378 -4.83 15.64 6.76
C ILE A 378 -5.57 16.33 7.92
N LEU A 379 -6.89 16.49 7.83
CA LEU A 379 -7.69 16.99 8.94
C LEU A 379 -7.55 16.09 10.18
N ALA A 380 -7.73 14.77 10.03
CA ALA A 380 -7.55 13.83 11.12
C ALA A 380 -6.10 13.76 11.61
N GLY A 381 -5.13 13.73 10.67
CA GLY A 381 -3.70 13.68 11.01
C GLY A 381 -3.21 14.90 11.78
N THR A 382 -3.64 16.12 11.41
CA THR A 382 -3.25 17.35 12.12
C THR A 382 -3.79 17.41 13.55
N ALA A 383 -4.99 16.88 13.80
CA ALA A 383 -5.52 16.74 15.16
C ALA A 383 -4.66 15.79 16.01
N VAL A 384 -4.25 14.66 15.44
CA VAL A 384 -3.35 13.71 16.10
C VAL A 384 -1.97 14.31 16.36
N VAL A 385 -1.39 15.02 15.38
CA VAL A 385 -0.09 15.69 15.56
C VAL A 385 -0.16 16.67 16.71
N TYR A 386 -1.19 17.53 16.77
CA TYR A 386 -1.38 18.45 17.89
C TYR A 386 -1.40 17.71 19.24
N ASN A 387 -2.20 16.65 19.37
CA ASN A 387 -2.28 15.90 20.62
C ASN A 387 -0.95 15.26 21.03
N LEU A 388 -0.15 14.77 20.07
CA LEU A 388 1.15 14.14 20.32
C LEU A 388 2.30 15.15 20.53
N THR A 389 2.05 16.45 20.34
CA THR A 389 3.03 17.52 20.54
C THR A 389 2.59 18.57 21.56
N ARG A 390 1.44 18.42 22.21
CA ARG A 390 0.92 19.42 23.16
C ARG A 390 1.67 19.36 24.49
N GLY A 391 1.76 20.51 25.17
CA GLY A 391 2.36 20.61 26.50
C GLY A 391 3.83 20.22 26.54
N GLU A 392 4.25 19.60 27.64
CA GLU A 392 5.64 19.22 27.89
C GLU A 392 6.14 18.08 27.00
N GLN A 393 5.24 17.29 26.39
CA GLN A 393 5.60 16.17 25.51
C GLN A 393 6.54 16.61 24.37
N SER A 394 6.29 17.79 23.81
CA SER A 394 7.11 18.37 22.77
C SER A 394 8.58 18.49 23.17
N ALA A 395 8.88 18.80 24.45
CA ALA A 395 10.24 18.96 24.96
C ALA A 395 11.08 17.67 24.89
N TYR A 396 10.42 16.52 25.00
CA TYR A 396 11.09 15.20 25.00
C TYR A 396 11.19 14.57 23.61
N LEU A 397 10.56 15.14 22.59
CA LEU A 397 10.64 14.61 21.22
C LEU A 397 12.05 14.81 20.63
N PRO A 398 12.57 13.82 19.86
CA PRO A 398 13.79 13.98 19.08
C PRO A 398 13.68 15.16 18.10
N LEU A 399 14.75 15.95 18.00
CA LEU A 399 14.78 17.17 17.19
C LEU A 399 14.41 16.92 15.72
N GLU A 400 14.92 15.85 15.12
CA GLU A 400 14.58 15.48 13.74
C GLU A 400 13.07 15.25 13.56
N LEU A 401 12.44 14.61 14.54
CA LEU A 401 11.01 14.30 14.50
C LEU A 401 10.17 15.57 14.68
N LEU A 402 10.59 16.47 15.57
CA LEU A 402 9.95 17.78 15.75
C LEU A 402 10.06 18.65 14.48
N ASN A 403 11.24 18.69 13.84
CA ASN A 403 11.44 19.38 12.56
C ASN A 403 10.51 18.83 11.48
N ARG A 404 10.35 17.50 11.42
CA ARG A 404 9.42 16.84 10.50
C ARG A 404 7.97 17.18 10.82
N ALA A 405 7.59 17.26 12.09
CA ALA A 405 6.24 17.64 12.52
C ALA A 405 5.91 19.06 12.04
N VAL A 406 6.76 20.05 12.36
CA VAL A 406 6.60 21.44 11.90
C VAL A 406 6.57 21.52 10.38
N SER A 407 7.49 20.84 9.69
CA SER A 407 7.51 20.83 8.22
C SER A 407 6.21 20.26 7.62
N ILE A 408 5.64 19.19 8.18
CA ILE A 408 4.39 18.59 7.70
C ILE A 408 3.22 19.53 7.99
N THR A 409 3.17 20.14 9.17
CA THR A 409 2.14 21.13 9.55
C THR A 409 2.13 22.33 8.59
N LEU A 410 3.30 22.90 8.28
CA LEU A 410 3.42 24.00 7.31
C LEU A 410 3.01 23.57 5.89
N MET A 411 3.40 22.36 5.45
CA MET A 411 2.94 21.81 4.16
C MET A 411 1.41 21.61 4.16
N SER A 412 0.81 21.18 5.27
CA SER A 412 -0.64 21.03 5.39
C SER A 412 -1.37 22.37 5.27
N ILE A 413 -0.87 23.44 5.90
CA ILE A 413 -1.42 24.80 5.73
C ILE A 413 -1.34 25.24 4.26
N GLU A 414 -0.18 25.04 3.63
CA GLU A 414 0.07 25.45 2.25
C GLU A 414 -0.86 24.75 1.25
N HIS A 415 -1.06 23.44 1.39
CA HIS A 415 -1.90 22.63 0.49
C HIS A 415 -3.41 22.79 0.76
N HIS A 416 -3.83 23.10 1.98
CA HIS A 416 -5.25 23.07 2.40
C HIS A 416 -5.75 24.41 2.93
N GLN A 417 -5.35 25.53 2.31
CA GLN A 417 -5.73 26.90 2.70
C GLN A 417 -7.24 27.19 2.70
N GLY A 418 -8.08 26.29 2.18
CA GLY A 418 -9.54 26.43 2.21
C GLY A 418 -10.20 25.87 3.46
N GLN A 419 -9.46 25.15 4.31
CA GLN A 419 -10.05 24.28 5.34
C GLN A 419 -9.81 24.83 6.75
N VAL A 420 -10.73 25.68 7.21
CA VAL A 420 -10.61 26.40 8.49
C VAL A 420 -10.29 25.49 9.68
N GLN A 421 -10.96 24.34 9.81
CA GLN A 421 -10.73 23.45 10.94
C GLN A 421 -9.34 22.80 10.91
N LEU A 422 -8.84 22.44 9.73
CA LEU A 422 -7.48 21.93 9.55
C LEU A 422 -6.47 23.01 9.91
N LEU A 423 -6.70 24.25 9.47
CA LEU A 423 -5.84 25.38 9.80
C LEU A 423 -5.81 25.66 11.32
N LYS A 424 -6.95 25.55 12.01
CA LYS A 424 -7.01 25.65 13.48
C LYS A 424 -6.14 24.58 14.15
N ASN A 425 -6.21 23.32 13.72
CA ASN A 425 -5.36 22.25 14.26
C ASN A 425 -3.87 22.51 14.03
N CYS A 426 -3.51 22.97 12.83
CA CYS A 426 -2.13 23.35 12.51
C CYS A 426 -1.66 24.52 13.39
N PHE A 427 -2.50 25.53 13.59
CA PHE A 427 -2.19 26.70 14.41
C PHE A 427 -2.01 26.30 15.87
N LEU A 428 -2.85 25.41 16.41
CA LEU A 428 -2.69 24.86 17.76
C LEU A 428 -1.33 24.16 17.95
N THR A 429 -0.86 23.43 16.94
CA THR A 429 0.47 22.80 16.96
C THR A 429 1.58 23.84 16.96
N LEU A 430 1.45 24.90 16.16
CA LEU A 430 2.45 25.97 16.03
C LEU A 430 2.41 26.96 17.20
N CYS A 431 1.32 27.07 17.97
CA CYS A 431 1.23 27.94 19.15
C CYS A 431 2.03 27.43 20.36
N SER A 432 2.92 26.44 20.19
CA SER A 432 3.73 25.91 21.27
C SER A 432 5.14 26.49 21.21
N ASP A 433 5.53 27.20 22.27
CA ASP A 433 6.87 27.77 22.46
C ASP A 433 7.96 26.71 22.27
N ASN A 434 7.79 25.55 22.92
CA ASN A 434 8.70 24.41 22.81
C ASN A 434 8.84 23.90 21.37
N VAL A 435 7.74 23.86 20.61
CA VAL A 435 7.75 23.42 19.21
C VAL A 435 8.51 24.42 18.35
N LEU A 436 8.19 25.72 18.43
CA LEU A 436 8.78 26.74 17.56
C LEU A 436 10.21 27.10 17.90
N HIS A 437 10.59 27.17 19.19
CA HIS A 437 11.96 27.51 19.58
C HIS A 437 12.95 26.38 19.32
N ARG A 438 12.53 25.11 19.45
CA ARG A 438 13.43 23.97 19.24
C ARG A 438 13.52 23.56 17.78
N ALA A 439 12.44 23.65 17.01
CA ALA A 439 12.44 23.17 15.64
C ALA A 439 13.28 24.04 14.70
N GLN A 440 13.93 23.42 13.71
CA GLN A 440 14.63 24.09 12.62
C GLN A 440 13.73 24.15 11.38
N PHE A 441 13.25 25.34 11.03
CA PHE A 441 12.40 25.59 9.87
C PHE A 441 12.54 27.06 9.39
N SER A 442 11.90 27.40 8.28
CA SER A 442 11.88 28.78 7.78
C SER A 442 10.82 29.61 8.53
N CYS A 443 11.24 30.46 9.46
CA CYS A 443 10.37 31.40 10.16
C CYS A 443 9.62 32.30 9.17
N LYS A 444 10.30 32.77 8.11
CA LYS A 444 9.68 33.53 7.01
C LYS A 444 8.49 32.77 6.38
N ARG A 445 8.69 31.50 6.02
CA ARG A 445 7.61 30.66 5.45
C ARG A 445 6.45 30.49 6.43
N CYS A 446 6.74 30.31 7.72
CA CYS A 446 5.72 30.20 8.75
C CYS A 446 4.89 31.49 8.85
N CYS A 447 5.54 32.65 8.97
CA CYS A 447 4.88 33.95 9.03
C CYS A 447 4.01 34.21 7.78
N GLU A 448 4.53 33.97 6.58
CA GLU A 448 3.78 34.15 5.33
C GLU A 448 2.49 33.31 5.30
N LEU A 449 2.57 32.03 5.72
CA LEU A 449 1.40 31.15 5.77
C LEU A 449 0.39 31.57 6.84
N VAL A 450 0.87 31.99 8.02
CA VAL A 450 0.01 32.50 9.10
C VAL A 450 -0.71 33.77 8.66
N PHE A 451 0.02 34.78 8.16
CA PHE A 451 -0.57 36.03 7.67
C PHE A 451 -1.58 35.80 6.55
N ARG A 452 -1.27 34.95 5.57
CA ARG A 452 -2.22 34.59 4.51
C ARG A 452 -3.52 34.02 5.07
N SER A 453 -3.43 33.16 6.08
CA SER A 453 -4.62 32.57 6.73
C SER A 453 -5.42 33.63 7.49
N LEU A 454 -4.75 34.54 8.21
CA LEU A 454 -5.38 35.62 8.97
C LEU A 454 -6.08 36.67 8.08
N ILE A 455 -5.50 36.97 6.91
CA ILE A 455 -6.11 37.86 5.91
C ILE A 455 -7.36 37.19 5.33
N LYS A 456 -7.30 35.89 5.06
CA LYS A 456 -8.36 35.16 4.38
C LYS A 456 -9.57 34.86 5.27
N PHE A 457 -9.36 34.57 6.56
CA PHE A 457 -10.42 34.10 7.44
C PHE A 457 -10.66 35.07 8.61
N ASN A 458 -11.91 35.49 8.78
CA ASN A 458 -12.34 36.29 9.91
C ASN A 458 -12.79 35.42 11.11
N ASP A 459 -11.87 34.63 11.66
CA ASP A 459 -12.12 33.75 12.82
C ASP A 459 -11.31 34.19 14.04
N ILE A 460 -11.98 34.41 15.18
CA ILE A 460 -11.34 34.96 16.39
C ILE A 460 -10.28 34.03 17.00
N HIS A 461 -10.50 32.72 16.94
CA HIS A 461 -9.54 31.75 17.47
C HIS A 461 -8.29 31.69 16.59
N MET A 462 -8.47 31.70 15.27
CA MET A 462 -7.34 31.79 14.34
C MET A 462 -6.54 33.06 14.53
N LYS A 463 -7.20 34.21 14.73
CA LYS A 463 -6.53 35.49 15.01
C LYS A 463 -5.68 35.44 16.28
N ARG A 464 -6.25 34.95 17.39
CA ARG A 464 -5.53 34.78 18.66
C ARG A 464 -4.30 33.88 18.51
N MET A 465 -4.48 32.71 17.90
CA MET A 465 -3.40 31.76 17.65
C MET A 465 -2.34 32.33 16.69
N GLY A 466 -2.74 33.01 15.63
CA GLY A 466 -1.82 33.61 14.67
C GLY A 466 -0.95 34.70 15.30
N VAL A 467 -1.54 35.56 16.14
CA VAL A 467 -0.78 36.55 16.93
C VAL A 467 0.20 35.85 17.87
N ALA A 468 -0.23 34.81 18.60
CA ALA A 468 0.66 34.06 19.47
C ALA A 468 1.85 33.46 18.72
N ILE A 469 1.61 32.82 17.56
CA ILE A 469 2.68 32.27 16.71
C ILE A 469 3.68 33.36 16.30
N ILE A 470 3.20 34.53 15.87
CA ILE A 470 4.06 35.63 15.45
C ILE A 470 4.88 36.16 16.64
N SER A 471 4.27 36.29 17.81
CA SER A 471 4.96 36.74 19.03
C SER A 471 6.07 35.78 19.44
N ILE A 472 5.83 34.46 19.38
CA ILE A 472 6.85 33.44 19.69
C ILE A 472 8.02 33.52 18.71
N LEU A 473 7.75 33.75 17.42
CA LEU A 473 8.79 33.85 16.40
C LEU A 473 9.59 35.16 16.46
N ALA A 474 9.07 36.18 17.14
CA ALA A 474 9.70 37.49 17.30
C ALA A 474 10.50 37.62 18.60
N ALA A 475 10.23 36.76 19.58
CA ALA A 475 11.00 36.60 20.81
C ALA A 475 12.24 35.75 20.57
#